data_AF-A0A7V1IK85-F1
#
_entry.id   AF-A0A7V1IK85-F1
#
_cell.length_a   1.000
_cell.length_b   1.000
_cell.length_c   1.000
_cell.angle_alpha   90.00
_cell.angle_beta   90.00
_cell.angle_gamma   90.00
#
_symmetry.space_group_name_H-M   'P 1'
#
loop_
_entity.id
_entity.type
_entity.pdbx_description
1 polymer ?
#
loop_
_entity_poly.entity_id
_entity_poly.type
_entity_poly.pdbx_seq_one_letter_code
_entity_poly.pdbx_strand_id
1 'polypeptide(L)'
;EAAFAWGPFSIFGEYNRAVIRRKRADTAQFESGHVAMTWTLTGESRAPAYRIGSGEFKRLRPEKNFSLKNGGIGAWELAARYAYVNLTDGSASETGSVNGGKEQAFTAALNWYVNPVIRFMLDWTHVIETGASTSAFNQEAKGLDIFAFRSQFTF
;
A
#
# COMPACT_ATOMS: atom_id res chain seq x y z
N GLU A 1 -0.63 -14.00 -1.42
CA GLU A 1 0.18 -12.93 -2.03
C GLU A 1 0.80 -13.39 -3.34
N ALA A 2 1.17 -12.47 -4.21
CA ALA A 2 1.92 -12.74 -5.44
C ALA A 2 2.84 -11.55 -5.74
N ALA A 3 4.05 -11.82 -6.24
CA ALA A 3 5.07 -10.83 -6.53
C ALA A 3 5.74 -11.12 -7.88
N PHE A 4 6.05 -10.08 -8.65
CA PHE A 4 6.86 -10.17 -9.85
C PHE A 4 7.73 -8.92 -9.99
N ALA A 5 8.97 -9.08 -10.45
CA ALA A 5 9.86 -7.97 -10.74
C ALA A 5 10.69 -8.28 -11.99
N TRP A 6 10.79 -7.30 -12.87
CA TRP A 6 11.58 -7.38 -14.09
C TRP A 6 12.25 -6.03 -14.36
N GLY A 7 13.59 -6.01 -14.26
CA GLY A 7 14.35 -4.77 -14.36
C GLY A 7 13.83 -3.72 -13.37
N PRO A 8 13.58 -2.48 -13.81
CA PRO A 8 13.13 -1.39 -12.94
C PRO A 8 11.65 -1.48 -12.56
N PHE A 9 10.89 -2.43 -13.12
CA PHE A 9 9.47 -2.61 -12.83
C PHE A 9 9.24 -3.70 -11.79
N SER A 10 8.32 -3.46 -10.86
CA SER A 10 7.82 -4.49 -9.94
C SER A 10 6.32 -4.37 -9.72
N ILE A 11 5.67 -5.51 -9.46
CA ILE A 11 4.26 -5.61 -9.09
C ILE A 11 4.13 -6.60 -7.94
N PHE A 12 3.27 -6.28 -6.99
CA PHE A 12 2.93 -7.13 -5.86
C PHE A 12 1.45 -7.01 -5.54
N GLY A 13 0.84 -8.09 -5.07
CA GLY A 13 -0.53 -8.04 -4.59
C GLY A 13 -0.82 -9.07 -3.52
N GLU A 14 -1.80 -8.75 -2.69
CA GLU A 14 -2.25 -9.59 -1.59
C GLU A 14 -3.77 -9.55 -1.50
N TYR A 15 -4.35 -10.69 -1.12
CA TYR A 15 -5.76 -10.86 -0.85
C TYR A 15 -5.90 -11.64 0.45
N ASN A 16 -6.77 -11.16 1.32
CA ASN A 16 -7.02 -11.72 2.65
C ASN A 16 -8.51 -11.94 2.86
N ARG A 17 -8.83 -13.04 3.54
CA ARG A 17 -10.17 -13.34 4.05
C ARG A 17 -10.07 -13.72 5.52
N ALA A 18 -10.78 -12.98 6.37
CA ALA A 18 -10.88 -13.26 7.80
C ALA A 18 -12.24 -13.91 8.10
N VAL A 19 -12.23 -15.01 8.87
CA VAL A 19 -13.43 -15.72 9.29
C VAL A 19 -13.44 -15.78 10.81
N ILE A 20 -14.44 -15.15 11.44
CA ILE A 20 -14.52 -15.01 12.89
C ILE A 20 -15.73 -15.77 13.41
N ARG A 21 -15.48 -16.87 14.13
CA ARG A 21 -16.52 -17.62 14.85
C ARG A 21 -16.89 -16.87 16.13
N ARG A 22 -18.16 -16.51 16.27
CA ARG A 22 -18.67 -15.74 17.42
C ARG A 22 -19.48 -16.65 18.35
N LYS A 23 -19.44 -16.36 19.66
CA LYS A 23 -20.09 -17.21 20.69
C LYS A 23 -21.61 -17.06 20.74
N ARG A 24 -22.15 -15.92 20.34
CA ARG A 24 -23.58 -15.55 20.48
C ARG A 24 -24.14 -14.86 19.23
N ALA A 25 -23.50 -15.08 18.08
CA ALA A 25 -23.88 -14.52 16.80
C ALA A 25 -23.30 -15.39 15.68
N ASP A 26 -23.76 -15.18 14.45
CA ASP A 26 -23.30 -15.96 13.30
C ASP A 26 -21.81 -15.77 12.99
N THR A 27 -21.22 -16.64 12.18
CA THR A 27 -19.82 -16.47 11.78
C THR A 27 -19.68 -15.25 10.89
N ALA A 28 -18.83 -14.29 11.28
CA ALA A 28 -18.59 -13.08 10.50
C ALA A 28 -17.42 -13.28 9.52
N GLN A 29 -17.52 -12.66 8.35
CA GLN A 29 -16.50 -12.77 7.31
C GLN A 29 -16.11 -11.40 6.78
N PHE A 30 -14.81 -11.19 6.60
CA PHE A 30 -14.26 -9.94 6.10
C PHE A 30 -13.22 -10.22 5.02
N GLU A 31 -13.04 -9.26 4.13
CA GLU A 31 -12.10 -9.37 3.02
C GLU A 31 -11.35 -8.06 2.78
N SER A 32 -10.12 -8.18 2.33
CA SER A 32 -9.29 -7.04 1.99
C SER A 32 -8.23 -7.46 0.99
N GLY A 33 -7.75 -6.52 0.20
CA GLY A 33 -6.63 -6.80 -0.68
C GLY A 33 -6.07 -5.54 -1.31
N HIS A 34 -4.94 -5.70 -1.97
CA HIS A 34 -4.31 -4.63 -2.72
C HIS A 34 -3.47 -5.18 -3.87
N VAL A 35 -3.24 -4.30 -4.84
CA VAL A 35 -2.20 -4.48 -5.85
C VAL A 35 -1.39 -3.19 -5.91
N ALA A 36 -0.07 -3.34 -5.89
CA ALA A 36 0.90 -2.26 -5.95
C ALA A 36 1.88 -2.50 -7.09
N MET A 37 2.27 -1.44 -7.76
CA MET A 37 3.28 -1.44 -8.82
C MET A 37 4.31 -0.37 -8.51
N THR A 38 5.57 -0.62 -8.87
CA THR A 38 6.62 0.40 -8.86
C THR A 38 7.42 0.39 -10.15
N TRP A 39 7.92 1.57 -10.51
CA TRP A 39 8.83 1.76 -11.62
C TRP A 39 9.96 2.70 -11.20
N THR A 40 11.18 2.20 -11.17
CA THR A 40 12.40 3.00 -10.98
C THR A 40 12.77 3.73 -12.28
N LEU A 41 12.61 5.05 -12.31
CA LEU A 41 12.90 5.90 -13.46
C LEU A 41 14.40 5.95 -13.80
N THR A 42 15.24 5.79 -12.79
CA THR A 42 16.71 5.81 -12.89
C THR A 42 17.32 4.46 -13.26
N GLY A 43 16.48 3.42 -13.45
CA GLY A 43 16.89 2.12 -13.98
C GLY A 43 17.18 1.03 -12.96
N GLU A 44 17.30 1.36 -11.67
CA GLU A 44 17.66 0.36 -10.66
C GLU A 44 16.57 -0.69 -10.47
N SER A 45 17.00 -1.95 -10.35
CA SER A 45 16.11 -3.10 -10.23
C SER A 45 15.96 -3.61 -8.80
N ARG A 46 14.72 -3.93 -8.40
CA ARG A 46 14.42 -4.68 -7.17
C ARG A 46 14.57 -6.19 -7.34
N ALA A 47 14.60 -6.70 -8.57
CA ALA A 47 14.56 -8.13 -8.85
C ALA A 47 15.75 -8.91 -8.22
N PRO A 48 17.01 -8.42 -8.28
CA PRO A 48 18.14 -9.09 -7.62
C PRO A 48 18.05 -9.08 -6.09
N ALA A 49 17.24 -8.19 -5.54
CA ALA A 49 17.10 -7.95 -4.11
C ALA A 49 15.88 -8.69 -3.52
N TYR A 50 15.12 -9.43 -4.33
CA TYR A 50 14.02 -10.27 -3.89
C TYR A 50 14.53 -11.52 -3.20
N ARG A 51 14.05 -11.79 -1.99
CA ARG A 51 14.40 -12.98 -1.22
C ARG A 51 13.25 -13.99 -1.23
N ILE A 52 13.40 -15.02 -2.05
CA ILE A 52 12.41 -16.10 -2.19
C ILE A 52 12.09 -16.76 -0.84
N GLY A 53 13.10 -16.99 0.01
CA GLY A 53 12.92 -17.64 1.31
C GLY A 53 12.12 -16.83 2.35
N SER A 54 11.92 -15.53 2.12
CA SER A 54 11.18 -14.66 3.05
C SER A 54 10.07 -13.84 2.39
N GLY A 55 9.80 -14.05 1.09
CA GLY A 55 8.78 -13.31 0.34
C GLY A 55 9.01 -11.78 0.28
N GLU A 56 10.22 -11.29 0.58
CA GLU A 56 10.47 -9.86 0.77
C GLU A 56 11.23 -9.24 -0.41
N PHE A 57 10.82 -8.04 -0.84
CA PHE A 57 11.69 -7.15 -1.59
C PHE A 57 12.55 -6.35 -0.63
N LYS A 58 13.87 -6.46 -0.75
CA LYS A 58 14.76 -5.54 -0.07
C LYS A 58 14.64 -4.11 -0.58
N ARG A 59 15.20 -3.19 0.21
CA ARG A 59 15.36 -1.78 -0.14
C ARG A 59 16.11 -1.63 -1.47
N LEU A 60 15.58 -0.79 -2.35
CA LEU A 60 16.24 -0.32 -3.56
C LEU A 60 17.49 0.49 -3.18
N ARG A 61 18.63 0.20 -3.81
CA ARG A 61 19.88 0.94 -3.62
C ARG A 61 20.17 1.74 -4.88
N PRO A 62 20.42 3.06 -4.79
CA PRO A 62 20.83 3.85 -5.95
C PRO A 62 22.11 3.32 -6.57
N GLU A 63 22.17 3.25 -7.89
CA GLU A 63 23.40 2.96 -8.62
C GLU A 63 24.38 4.14 -8.50
N LYS A 64 23.85 5.36 -8.54
CA LYS A 64 24.58 6.60 -8.28
C LYS A 64 23.87 7.41 -7.20
N ASN A 65 24.54 7.57 -6.07
CA ASN A 65 24.05 8.43 -5.00
C ASN A 65 23.90 9.88 -5.48
N PHE A 66 22.98 10.61 -4.86
CA PHE A 66 22.86 12.04 -5.06
C PHE A 66 24.15 12.75 -4.64
N SER A 67 24.70 13.57 -5.51
CA SER A 67 25.86 14.41 -5.22
C SER A 67 25.84 15.66 -6.08
N LEU A 68 25.78 16.83 -5.42
CA LEU A 68 25.94 18.12 -6.09
C LEU A 68 27.36 18.31 -6.65
N LYS A 69 28.38 17.68 -6.03
CA LYS A 69 29.80 17.85 -6.40
C LYS A 69 30.24 16.88 -7.49
N ASN A 70 29.85 15.61 -7.36
CA ASN A 70 30.36 14.53 -8.21
C ASN A 70 29.36 14.10 -9.30
N GLY A 71 28.20 14.76 -9.36
CA GLY A 71 27.07 14.33 -10.18
C GLY A 71 26.35 13.12 -9.59
N GLY A 72 25.09 12.95 -9.98
CA GLY A 72 24.20 11.90 -9.50
C GLY A 72 22.93 12.47 -8.90
N ILE A 73 21.79 11.88 -9.26
CA ILE A 73 20.47 12.34 -8.85
C ILE A 73 19.82 11.44 -7.79
N GLY A 74 20.55 10.42 -7.29
CA GLY A 74 19.96 9.34 -6.51
C GLY A 74 19.10 8.41 -7.39
N ALA A 75 18.30 7.55 -6.76
CA ALA A 75 17.30 6.76 -7.47
C ALA A 75 15.91 7.41 -7.33
N TRP A 76 15.15 7.44 -8.42
CA TRP A 76 13.78 7.94 -8.44
C TRP A 76 12.83 6.81 -8.81
N GLU A 77 11.80 6.59 -8.00
CA GLU A 77 10.83 5.53 -8.20
C GLU A 77 9.41 6.09 -8.09
N LEU A 78 8.60 5.79 -9.10
CA LEU A 78 7.16 5.97 -9.04
C LEU A 78 6.52 4.70 -8.47
N ALA A 79 5.46 4.87 -7.69
CA ALA A 79 4.64 3.77 -7.24
C ALA A 79 3.15 4.11 -7.35
N ALA A 80 2.34 3.08 -7.58
CA ALA A 80 0.90 3.17 -7.57
C ALA A 80 0.33 1.98 -6.81
N ARG A 81 -0.77 2.19 -6.08
CA ARG A 81 -1.46 1.13 -5.35
C ARG A 81 -2.96 1.32 -5.41
N TYR A 82 -3.68 0.25 -5.72
CA TYR A 82 -5.10 0.15 -5.46
C TYR A 82 -5.32 -0.79 -4.27
N ALA A 83 -6.10 -0.35 -3.29
CA ALA A 83 -6.40 -1.14 -2.09
C ALA A 83 -7.91 -1.12 -1.83
N TYR A 84 -8.41 -2.23 -1.29
CA TYR A 84 -9.79 -2.37 -0.86
C TYR A 84 -9.87 -3.10 0.48
N VAL A 85 -10.90 -2.77 1.25
CA VAL A 85 -11.28 -3.50 2.45
C VAL A 85 -12.80 -3.47 2.61
N ASN A 86 -13.37 -4.60 3.02
CA ASN A 86 -14.78 -4.74 3.37
C ASN A 86 -14.89 -5.40 4.75
N LEU A 87 -15.35 -4.61 5.73
CA LEU A 87 -15.56 -5.01 7.11
C LEU A 87 -17.06 -5.14 7.46
N THR A 88 -17.92 -5.25 6.45
CA THR A 88 -19.37 -5.41 6.62
C THR A 88 -19.80 -6.84 6.29
N ASP A 89 -20.55 -7.45 7.21
CA ASP A 89 -21.07 -8.81 7.12
C ASP A 89 -22.53 -8.84 7.63
N GLY A 90 -23.46 -9.24 6.76
CA GLY A 90 -24.91 -9.20 7.00
C GLY A 90 -25.56 -7.83 6.74
N SER A 91 -26.90 -7.79 6.76
CA SER A 91 -27.69 -6.56 6.61
C SER A 91 -27.85 -5.82 7.94
N ALA A 92 -27.94 -4.48 7.91
CA ALA A 92 -28.22 -3.67 9.11
C ALA A 92 -29.53 -4.05 9.84
N SER A 93 -30.45 -4.73 9.15
CA SER A 93 -31.70 -5.26 9.70
C SER A 93 -31.56 -6.65 10.36
N GLU A 94 -30.42 -7.33 10.19
CA GLU A 94 -30.17 -8.67 10.70
C GLU A 94 -29.55 -8.63 12.10
N THR A 95 -30.08 -9.48 12.99
CA THR A 95 -29.55 -9.60 14.36
C THR A 95 -28.19 -10.26 14.30
N GLY A 96 -27.15 -9.55 14.75
CA GLY A 96 -25.77 -10.04 14.72
C GLY A 96 -25.00 -9.67 13.46
N SER A 97 -25.52 -8.81 12.58
CA SER A 97 -24.70 -8.19 11.52
C SER A 97 -23.53 -7.39 12.10
N VAL A 98 -22.46 -7.29 11.33
CA VAL A 98 -21.32 -6.40 11.62
C VAL A 98 -21.29 -5.35 10.53
N ASN A 99 -21.44 -4.08 10.89
CA ASN A 99 -21.34 -2.97 9.95
C ASN A 99 -20.06 -2.16 10.21
N GLY A 100 -18.93 -2.72 9.81
CA GLY A 100 -17.60 -2.14 9.97
C GLY A 100 -17.23 -1.12 8.89
N GLY A 101 -17.95 -1.11 7.77
CA GLY A 101 -17.70 -0.22 6.63
C GLY A 101 -16.86 -0.88 5.53
N LYS A 102 -16.79 -0.20 4.39
CA LYS A 102 -16.01 -0.58 3.22
C LYS A 102 -15.17 0.61 2.78
N GLU A 103 -13.98 0.37 2.26
CA GLU A 103 -13.17 1.41 1.63
C GLU A 103 -12.48 0.88 0.37
N GLN A 104 -12.40 1.73 -0.65
CA GLN A 104 -11.52 1.58 -1.79
C GLN A 104 -10.69 2.84 -1.96
N ALA A 105 -9.38 2.68 -2.15
CA ALA A 105 -8.47 3.81 -2.30
C ALA A 105 -7.42 3.55 -3.38
N PHE A 106 -7.09 4.61 -4.12
CA PHE A 106 -5.94 4.64 -5.01
C PHE A 106 -4.85 5.50 -4.40
N THR A 107 -3.59 5.09 -4.54
CA THR A 107 -2.43 5.86 -4.08
C THR A 107 -1.44 5.99 -5.23
N ALA A 108 -0.95 7.20 -5.48
CA ALA A 108 0.23 7.46 -6.30
C ALA A 108 1.35 7.99 -5.42
N ALA A 109 2.58 7.58 -5.69
CA ALA A 109 3.72 7.89 -4.84
C ALA A 109 4.98 8.18 -5.65
N LEU A 110 5.78 9.10 -5.12
CA LEU A 110 7.11 9.43 -5.61
C LEU A 110 8.13 9.18 -4.50
N ASN A 111 9.11 8.34 -4.80
CA ASN A 111 10.16 7.94 -3.89
C ASN A 111 11.51 8.42 -4.41
N TRP A 112 12.25 9.12 -3.56
CA TRP A 112 13.61 9.54 -3.85
C TRP A 112 14.59 8.90 -2.89
N TYR A 113 15.49 8.09 -3.43
CA TYR A 113 16.57 7.43 -2.71
C TYR A 113 17.84 8.23 -2.91
N VAL A 114 18.13 9.13 -1.98
CA VAL A 114 19.31 10.01 -2.03
C VAL A 114 20.59 9.18 -1.99
N ASN A 115 20.62 8.17 -1.12
CA ASN A 115 21.72 7.21 -0.96
C ASN A 115 21.16 5.95 -0.24
N PRO A 116 21.98 4.93 0.07
CA PRO A 116 21.49 3.71 0.73
C PRO A 116 20.89 3.92 2.13
N VAL A 117 21.06 5.10 2.73
CA VAL A 117 20.62 5.44 4.09
C VAL A 117 19.41 6.37 4.07
N ILE A 118 19.41 7.40 3.24
CA ILE A 118 18.39 8.46 3.20
C ILE A 118 17.37 8.21 2.08
N ARG A 119 16.08 8.29 2.42
CA ARG A 119 14.97 8.21 1.46
C ARG A 119 13.88 9.23 1.81
N PHE A 120 13.32 9.86 0.79
CA PHE A 120 12.10 10.68 0.89
C PHE A 120 10.96 10.02 0.11
N MET A 121 9.74 10.15 0.62
CA MET A 121 8.53 9.54 0.06
C MET A 121 7.41 10.57 0.10
N LEU A 122 6.73 10.75 -1.01
CA LEU A 122 5.56 11.60 -1.14
C LEU A 122 4.43 10.76 -1.71
N ASP A 123 3.35 10.63 -0.95
CA ASP A 123 2.19 9.83 -1.32
C ASP A 123 0.97 10.76 -1.44
N TRP A 124 0.18 10.55 -2.49
CA TRP A 124 -1.17 11.08 -2.63
C TRP A 124 -2.14 9.90 -2.70
N THR A 125 -3.09 9.84 -1.78
CA THR A 125 -4.14 8.82 -1.71
C THR A 125 -5.50 9.47 -1.94
N HIS A 126 -6.27 8.91 -2.86
CA HIS A 126 -7.64 9.30 -3.14
C HIS A 126 -8.61 8.18 -2.75
N VAL A 127 -9.57 8.49 -1.88
CA VAL A 127 -10.61 7.56 -1.45
C VAL A 127 -11.72 7.52 -2.50
N ILE A 128 -11.85 6.39 -3.19
CA ILE A 128 -12.77 6.21 -4.33
C ILE A 128 -14.20 5.93 -3.84
N GLU A 129 -14.32 5.06 -2.84
CA GLU A 129 -15.60 4.58 -2.34
C GLU A 129 -15.49 4.31 -0.84
N THR A 130 -16.52 4.72 -0.10
CA THR A 130 -16.71 4.33 1.30
C THR A 130 -18.11 3.78 1.49
N GLY A 131 -18.24 2.68 2.22
CA GLY A 131 -19.52 2.17 2.69
C GLY A 131 -19.82 2.65 4.12
N ALA A 132 -21.10 2.87 4.42
CA ALA A 132 -21.54 3.29 5.75
C ALA A 132 -21.02 2.36 6.87
N SER A 133 -20.70 2.93 8.03
CA SER A 133 -20.32 2.21 9.24
C SER A 133 -21.24 2.67 10.39
N THR A 134 -21.49 1.82 11.36
CA THR A 134 -22.36 2.13 12.52
C THR A 134 -21.77 3.14 13.52
N SER A 135 -20.52 3.58 13.30
CA SER A 135 -19.88 4.57 14.18
C SER A 135 -20.33 6.00 13.81
N ALA A 136 -20.88 6.74 14.78
CA ALA A 136 -21.36 8.13 14.62
C ALA A 136 -20.30 9.15 14.15
N PHE A 137 -19.04 8.73 13.99
CA PHE A 137 -17.91 9.53 13.53
C PHE A 137 -17.51 9.28 12.06
N ASN A 138 -18.10 8.27 11.40
CA ASN A 138 -17.79 7.92 10.01
C ASN A 138 -18.80 8.57 9.06
N GLN A 139 -18.65 9.88 8.80
CA GLN A 139 -19.24 10.48 7.61
C GLN A 139 -18.50 9.93 6.38
N GLU A 140 -19.23 9.60 5.32
CA GLU A 140 -18.68 9.05 4.07
C GLU A 140 -17.46 9.87 3.61
N ALA A 141 -16.27 9.27 3.60
CA ALA A 141 -15.03 9.92 3.19
C ALA A 141 -14.78 9.78 1.68
N LYS A 142 -15.82 9.47 0.91
CA LYS A 142 -15.76 9.37 -0.55
C LYS A 142 -15.23 10.68 -1.14
N GLY A 143 -14.19 10.58 -1.96
CA GLY A 143 -13.53 11.72 -2.58
C GLY A 143 -12.51 12.42 -1.68
N LEU A 144 -12.20 11.89 -0.49
CA LEU A 144 -11.15 12.42 0.37
C LEU A 144 -9.78 12.25 -0.30
N ASP A 145 -9.02 13.34 -0.37
CA ASP A 145 -7.62 13.36 -0.76
C ASP A 145 -6.70 13.48 0.47
N ILE A 146 -5.72 12.60 0.55
CA ILE A 146 -4.73 12.54 1.63
C ILE A 146 -3.34 12.71 1.01
N PHE A 147 -2.58 13.65 1.54
CA PHE A 147 -1.17 13.86 1.17
C PHE A 147 -0.29 13.50 2.36
N ALA A 148 0.70 12.62 2.12
CA ALA A 148 1.64 12.21 3.15
C ALA A 148 3.07 12.39 2.66
N PHE A 149 3.91 12.99 3.50
CA PHE A 149 5.35 13.09 3.27
C PHE A 149 6.10 12.34 4.37
N ARG A 150 7.11 11.56 3.98
CA ARG A 150 7.96 10.82 4.92
C ARG A 150 9.43 10.96 4.56
N SER A 151 10.23 11.31 5.56
CA SER A 151 11.69 11.18 5.53
C SER A 151 12.11 9.94 6.31
N GLN A 152 13.00 9.13 5.75
CA GLN A 152 13.52 7.92 6.38
C GLN A 152 15.05 7.93 6.41
N PHE A 153 15.60 7.60 7.58
CA PHE A 153 17.02 7.43 7.85
C PHE A 153 17.24 6.02 8.42
N THR A 154 18.26 5.31 7.95
CA THR A 154 18.57 3.94 8.39
C THR A 154 20.00 3.88 8.91
N PHE A 155 20.20 3.40 10.13
CA PHE A 155 21.48 3.26 10.81
C PHE A 155 21.74 1.81 11.21
#